data_AF-A0A832JVY5-F1
#
_entry.id   AF-A0A832JVY5-F1
#
_cell.length_a   1.000
_cell.length_b   1.000
_cell.length_c   1.000
_cell.angle_alpha   90.00
_cell.angle_beta   90.00
_cell.angle_gamma   90.00
#
_symmetry.space_group_name_H-M   'P 1'
#
loop_
_entity.id
_entity.type
_entity.pdbx_description
1 polymer ?
#
loop_
_entity_poly.entity_id
_entity_poly.type
_entity_poly.pdbx_seq_one_letter_code
_entity_poly.pdbx_strand_id
1 'polypeptide(L)' 'MLKVRSGRVLGRWEWGQPMCDACLLEIEEGVEPLKCENCGANFHPDCYTSLKNTKAVCPKCKVTLE' A
#
# COMPACT_ATOMS: atom_id res chain seq x y z
N MET A 1 38.35 1.36 -22.75
CA MET A 1 37.64 0.20 -22.15
C MET A 1 37.52 0.43 -20.64
N LEU A 2 36.34 0.78 -20.13
CA LEU A 2 36.12 0.97 -18.69
C LEU A 2 36.07 -0.40 -18.00
N LYS A 3 36.95 -0.65 -17.03
CA LYS A 3 36.92 -1.85 -16.18
C LYS A 3 36.09 -1.55 -14.94
N VAL A 4 34.82 -1.95 -14.93
CA VAL A 4 34.00 -1.91 -13.73
C VAL A 4 34.50 -2.99 -12.76
N ARG A 5 34.84 -2.58 -11.54
CA ARG A 5 35.18 -3.50 -10.44
C ARG A 5 33.87 -4.03 -9.86
N SER A 6 33.76 -5.35 -9.72
CA SER A 6 32.59 -5.99 -9.13
C SER A 6 32.47 -5.57 -7.66
N GLY A 7 31.35 -4.96 -7.27
CA GLY A 7 31.05 -4.56 -5.90
C GLY A 7 30.41 -5.70 -5.10
N ARG A 8 30.54 -5.67 -3.77
CA ARG A 8 29.87 -6.61 -2.86
C ARG A 8 28.47 -6.09 -2.53
N VAL A 9 27.44 -6.94 -2.68
CA VAL A 9 26.07 -6.64 -2.23
C VAL A 9 26.05 -6.64 -0.70
N LEU A 10 25.59 -5.53 -0.09
CA LEU A 10 25.55 -5.35 1.37
C LEU A 10 24.23 -5.83 2.02
N GLY A 11 23.23 -6.16 1.21
CA GLY A 11 21.91 -6.59 1.67
C GLY A 11 20.84 -6.35 0.61
N ARG A 12 19.61 -6.79 0.90
CA ARG A 12 18.42 -6.50 0.10
C ARG A 12 17.54 -5.53 0.90
N TRP A 13 17.03 -4.50 0.24
CA TRP A 13 16.04 -3.62 0.84
C TRP A 13 14.69 -4.34 0.84
N GLU A 14 14.09 -4.49 2.00
CA GLU A 14 12.70 -4.92 2.15
C GLU A 14 11.87 -3.67 2.44
N TRP A 15 10.93 -3.38 1.55
CA TRP A 15 9.92 -2.36 1.83
C TRP A 15 9.03 -2.92 2.94
N GLY A 16 8.79 -2.12 3.99
CA GLY A 16 8.00 -2.56 5.14
C GLY A 16 6.59 -3.02 4.77
N GLN A 17 5.92 -3.68 5.71
CA GLN A 17 4.57 -4.19 5.52
C GLN A 17 3.63 -3.06 5.04
N PRO A 18 2.69 -3.36 4.13
CA PRO A 18 1.79 -2.35 3.62
C PRO A 18 0.94 -1.80 4.77
N MET A 19 0.88 -0.47 4.92
CA MET A 19 0.03 0.18 5.91
C MET A 19 -1.32 0.54 5.30
N CYS A 20 -2.38 0.44 6.10
CA CYS A 20 -3.71 0.88 5.72
C CYS A 20 -3.82 2.40 5.78
N ASP A 21 -4.11 3.03 4.65
CA ASP A 21 -4.29 4.48 4.50
C ASP A 21 -5.58 5.01 5.20
N ALA A 22 -6.40 4.13 5.81
CA ALA A 22 -7.59 4.52 6.57
C ALA A 22 -7.37 4.51 8.10
N CYS A 23 -6.81 3.43 8.65
CA CYS A 23 -6.61 3.28 10.10
C CYS A 23 -5.15 3.48 10.55
N LEU A 24 -4.22 3.62 9.61
CA LEU A 24 -2.78 3.79 9.83
C LEU A 24 -2.10 2.61 10.55
N LEU A 25 -2.74 1.43 10.52
CA LEU A 25 -2.17 0.18 11.04
C LEU A 25 -1.61 -0.67 9.89
N GLU A 26 -0.67 -1.54 10.22
CA GLU A 26 -0.12 -2.53 9.29
C GLU A 26 -1.21 -3.49 8.79
N ILE A 27 -1.09 -3.89 7.53
CA ILE A 27 -1.91 -4.93 6.92
C ILE A 27 -1.17 -6.24 7.13
N GLU A 28 -1.82 -7.19 7.79
CA GLU A 28 -1.22 -8.47 8.17
C GLU A 28 -0.70 -9.24 6.95
N GLU A 29 0.41 -9.95 7.15
CA GLU A 29 0.98 -10.82 6.12
C GLU A 29 -0.03 -11.92 5.74
N GLY A 30 -0.31 -12.03 4.44
CA GLY A 30 -1.29 -12.97 3.90
C GLY A 30 -2.70 -12.39 3.70
N VAL A 31 -2.97 -11.17 4.18
CA VAL A 31 -4.18 -10.43 3.82
C VAL A 31 -3.92 -9.65 2.53
N GLU A 32 -4.73 -9.91 1.50
CA GLU A 32 -4.64 -9.14 0.25
C GLU A 32 -5.26 -7.74 0.46
N PRO A 33 -4.47 -6.65 0.37
CA PRO A 33 -4.98 -5.31 0.59
C PRO A 33 -5.85 -4.86 -0.58
N LEU A 34 -6.97 -4.20 -0.28
CA LEU A 34 -7.76 -3.52 -1.30
C LEU A 34 -7.12 -2.19 -1.64
N LYS A 35 -7.10 -1.85 -2.92
CA LYS A 35 -6.42 -0.65 -3.43
C LYS A 35 -7.42 0.32 -4.02
N CYS A 36 -7.21 1.62 -3.75
CA CYS A 36 -7.88 2.66 -4.51
C CYS A 36 -7.34 2.67 -5.95
N GLU A 37 -8.20 2.46 -6.94
CA GLU A 37 -7.82 2.39 -8.36
C GLU A 37 -7.21 3.69 -8.88
N ASN A 38 -7.56 4.84 -8.28
CA ASN A 38 -7.02 6.13 -8.69
C ASN A 38 -5.61 6.43 -8.14
N CYS A 39 -5.34 6.13 -6.87
CA CYS A 39 -4.10 6.59 -6.21
C CYS A 39 -3.23 5.48 -5.60
N GLY A 40 -3.68 4.22 -5.67
CA GLY A 40 -2.95 3.07 -5.13
C GLY A 40 -2.86 3.02 -3.61
N ALA A 41 -3.67 3.80 -2.88
CA ALA A 41 -3.78 3.69 -1.43
C ALA A 41 -4.23 2.27 -1.03
N ASN A 42 -3.63 1.71 0.02
CA ASN A 42 -3.91 0.36 0.51
C ASN A 42 -4.88 0.42 1.68
N PHE A 43 -5.79 -0.53 1.76
CA PHE A 43 -6.79 -0.63 2.82
C PHE A 43 -6.96 -2.08 3.27
N HIS A 44 -7.24 -2.26 4.56
CA HIS A 44 -7.82 -3.52 5.02
C HIS A 44 -9.20 -3.72 4.36
N PRO A 45 -9.61 -4.96 4.06
CA PRO A 45 -10.92 -5.25 3.50
C PRO A 45 -12.09 -4.64 4.29
N ASP A 46 -12.01 -4.70 5.63
CA ASP A 46 -13.03 -4.14 6.53
C ASP A 46 -13.05 -2.61 6.50
N CYS A 47 -11.88 -1.97 6.47
CA CYS A 47 -11.76 -0.51 6.36
C CYS A 47 -12.31 -0.02 5.02
N TYR A 48 -11.99 -0.72 3.93
CA TYR A 48 -12.48 -0.38 2.59
C TYR A 48 -14.01 -0.48 2.52
N THR A 49 -14.58 -1.57 3.04
CA THR A 49 -16.03 -1.78 3.10
C THR A 49 -16.73 -0.72 3.96
N SER A 50 -16.15 -0.39 5.11
CA SER A 50 -16.67 0.67 5.99
C SER A 50 -16.64 2.06 5.31
N LEU A 51 -15.59 2.34 4.54
CA LEU A 51 -15.49 3.58 3.77
C LEU A 51 -16.55 3.66 2.68
N LYS A 52 -16.79 2.56 1.95
CA LYS A 52 -17.87 2.46 0.95
C LYS A 52 -19.25 2.73 1.55
N ASN A 53 -19.52 2.17 2.72
CA ASN A 53 -20.83 2.31 3.36
C ASN A 53 -21.11 3.70 3.95
N THR A 54 -20.07 4.49 4.25
CA THR A 54 -20.22 5.78 4.94
C THR A 54 -20.14 6.98 4.00
N LYS A 55 -19.05 7.09 3.23
CA LYS A 55 -18.78 8.25 2.36
C LYS A 55 -18.46 7.86 0.92
N ALA A 56 -18.12 6.58 0.68
CA ALA A 56 -17.67 6.05 -0.59
C ALA A 56 -16.50 6.81 -1.24
N VAL A 57 -15.64 7.49 -0.47
CA VAL A 57 -14.50 8.25 -1.02
C VAL A 57 -13.18 7.85 -0.36
N CYS A 58 -12.12 7.85 -1.15
CA CYS A 58 -10.76 7.58 -0.69
C CYS A 58 -10.30 8.70 0.27
N PRO A 59 -9.82 8.39 1.49
CA PRO A 59 -9.32 9.41 2.41
C PRO A 59 -8.08 10.14 1.88
N LYS A 60 -7.30 9.51 0.99
CA LYS A 60 -6.07 10.06 0.41
C LYS A 60 -6.32 10.97 -0.79
N CYS A 61 -6.98 10.48 -1.84
CA CYS A 61 -7.17 11.23 -3.08
C CYS A 61 -8.57 11.83 -3.26
N LYS A 62 -9.50 11.57 -2.33
CA LYS A 62 -10.89 12.08 -2.34
C LYS A 62 -11.76 11.63 -3.53
N VAL A 63 -11.27 10.70 -4.35
CA VAL A 63 -12.05 10.07 -5.43
C VAL A 63 -12.93 8.95 -4.88
N THR A 64 -14.09 8.74 -5.51
CA THR A 64 -15.04 7.69 -5.15
C THR A 64 -14.38 6.31 -5.23
N LEU A 65 -14.68 5.46 -4.24
CA LEU A 65 -14.23 4.07 -4.20
C LEU A 65 -15.29 3.19 -4.88
N GLU A 66 -14.93 2.55 -5.99
CA GLU A 66 -15.79 1.58 -6.71
C GLU A 66 -15.74 0.19 -6.09
#